data_AF-A0AA39Y2H0-F1
#
_entry.id   AF-A0AA39Y2H0-F1
#
_cell.length_a   1.000
_cell.length_b   1.000
_cell.length_c   1.000
_cell.angle_alpha   90.00
_cell.angle_beta   90.00
_cell.angle_gamma   90.00
#
_symmetry.space_group_name_H-M   'P 1'
#
loop_
_entity.id
_entity.type
_entity.pdbx_description
1 polymer ?
#
loop_
_entity_poly.entity_id
_entity_poly.type
_entity_poly.pdbx_seq_one_letter_code
_entity_poly.pdbx_strand_id
1 'polypeptide(L)'
;MVILFPLGSIFMRVIPGRFAIWIHAAAQMIAYIVYIAAVGLGIYLVRMVQIPGNNGSLLTNPNTSYHPIIGLVVLVFLFFQPMLGAIHHAKYKKVGGRQIWSYLHLFNGRIFITLGIANGGLGLWMAGASSQLKTAYIAVSVVMWVLWMLSAVWGEWRRWKSTKFAKPGVPGKSDSGRAF
;
A
#
# COMPACT_ATOMS: atom_id res chain seq x y z
N MET A 1 -0.30 -0.71 7.50
CA MET A 1 -0.35 0.37 6.48
C MET A 1 0.95 1.16 6.40
N VAL A 2 1.41 1.79 7.48
CA VAL A 2 2.52 2.75 7.45
C VAL A 2 3.88 2.17 7.06
N ILE A 3 4.24 1.01 7.63
CA ILE A 3 5.62 0.50 7.52
C ILE A 3 5.69 -0.66 6.52
N LEU A 4 5.01 -1.76 6.82
CA LEU A 4 5.18 -3.03 6.08
C LEU A 4 4.85 -2.92 4.57
N PHE A 5 3.74 -2.26 4.23
CA PHE A 5 3.30 -2.07 2.84
C PHE A 5 4.33 -1.23 2.04
N PRO A 6 4.69 0.00 2.48
CA PRO A 6 5.75 0.80 1.87
C PRO A 6 7.10 0.09 1.78
N LEU A 7 7.57 -0.54 2.87
CA LEU A 7 8.87 -1.23 2.87
C LEU A 7 8.93 -2.36 1.85
N GLY A 8 7.92 -3.23 1.80
CA GLY A 8 7.83 -4.30 0.80
C GLY A 8 7.85 -3.75 -0.63
N SER A 9 7.29 -2.58 -0.87
CA SER A 9 7.33 -1.91 -2.18
C SER A 9 8.66 -1.22 -2.48
N ILE A 10 9.37 -0.70 -1.48
CA ILE A 10 10.71 -0.10 -1.64
C ILE A 10 11.72 -1.19 -1.97
N PHE A 11 11.68 -2.33 -1.27
CA PHE A 11 12.62 -3.43 -1.48
C PHE A 11 12.58 -3.98 -2.90
N MET A 12 11.40 -4.04 -3.53
CA MET A 12 11.24 -4.41 -4.95
C MET A 12 12.02 -3.49 -5.92
N ARG A 13 12.45 -2.31 -5.47
CA ARG A 13 13.17 -1.31 -6.30
C ARG A 13 14.64 -1.18 -5.96
N VAL A 14 15.05 -1.67 -4.79
CA VAL A 14 16.41 -1.56 -4.27
C VAL A 14 17.15 -2.89 -4.42
N ILE A 15 16.47 -4.00 -4.17
CA ILE A 15 17.04 -5.34 -4.26
C ILE A 15 16.87 -5.84 -5.70
N PRO A 16 17.96 -6.23 -6.39
CA PRO A 16 17.85 -6.83 -7.71
C PRO A 16 17.51 -8.32 -7.61
N GLY A 17 16.81 -8.85 -8.61
CA GLY A 17 16.68 -10.30 -8.79
C GLY A 17 15.40 -10.90 -8.21
N ARG A 18 15.19 -12.18 -8.52
CA ARG A 18 13.95 -12.93 -8.19
C ARG A 18 13.61 -12.91 -6.70
N PHE A 19 14.60 -12.71 -5.85
CA PHE A 19 14.45 -12.63 -4.40
C PHE A 19 13.64 -11.40 -3.97
N ALA A 20 13.73 -10.29 -4.69
CA ALA A 20 12.98 -9.07 -4.40
C ALA A 20 11.47 -9.28 -4.52
N ILE A 21 11.02 -10.10 -5.48
CA ILE A 21 9.61 -10.45 -5.66
C ILE A 21 9.10 -11.24 -4.46
N TRP A 22 9.89 -12.19 -3.96
CA TRP A 22 9.52 -12.98 -2.79
C TRP A 22 9.48 -12.14 -1.52
N ILE A 23 10.45 -11.25 -1.30
CA ILE A 23 10.42 -10.30 -0.18
C ILE A 23 9.18 -9.40 -0.28
N HIS A 24 8.91 -8.86 -1.48
CA HIS A 24 7.73 -8.04 -1.71
C HIS A 24 6.46 -8.81 -1.35
N ALA A 25 6.25 -9.98 -1.95
CA ALA A 25 5.07 -10.80 -1.70
C ALA A 25 4.92 -11.16 -0.22
N ALA A 26 5.99 -11.62 0.43
CA ALA A 26 5.98 -11.98 1.85
C ALA A 26 5.61 -10.76 2.73
N ALA A 27 6.26 -9.62 2.52
CA ALA A 27 5.96 -8.40 3.25
C ALA A 27 4.52 -7.93 3.03
N GLN A 28 4.00 -8.00 1.79
CA GLN A 28 2.61 -7.64 1.49
C GLN A 28 1.62 -8.59 2.15
N MET A 29 1.88 -9.90 2.14
CA MET A 29 0.99 -10.89 2.76
C MET A 29 0.96 -10.76 4.28
N ILE A 30 2.11 -10.57 4.93
CA ILE A 30 2.18 -10.31 6.37
C ILE A 30 1.43 -9.03 6.71
N ALA A 31 1.67 -7.95 5.97
CA ALA A 31 0.98 -6.68 6.17
C ALA A 31 -0.54 -6.79 6.01
N TYR A 32 -0.98 -7.61 5.04
CA TYR A 32 -2.39 -7.86 4.77
C TYR A 32 -3.07 -8.65 5.89
N ILE A 33 -2.43 -9.71 6.41
CA ILE A 33 -2.94 -10.50 7.54
C ILE A 33 -3.07 -9.62 8.79
N VAL A 34 -2.02 -8.85 9.11
CA VAL A 34 -2.06 -7.91 10.24
C VAL A 34 -3.18 -6.88 10.06
N TYR A 35 -3.41 -6.43 8.82
CA TYR A 35 -4.48 -5.48 8.54
C TYR A 35 -5.87 -6.10 8.71
N ILE A 36 -6.10 -7.33 8.24
CA ILE A 36 -7.36 -8.06 8.48
C ILE A 36 -7.62 -8.19 9.98
N ALA A 37 -6.61 -8.58 10.75
CA ALA A 37 -6.72 -8.69 12.21
C ALA A 37 -7.09 -7.34 12.85
N ALA A 38 -6.48 -6.24 12.40
CA ALA A 38 -6.80 -4.90 12.88
C ALA A 38 -8.23 -4.47 12.53
N VAL A 39 -8.71 -4.77 11.32
CA VAL A 39 -10.11 -4.50 10.92
C VAL A 39 -11.07 -5.35 11.75
N GLY A 40 -10.77 -6.64 11.96
CA GLY A 40 -11.55 -7.53 12.81
C GLY A 40 -11.67 -7.03 14.25
N LEU A 41 -10.55 -6.56 14.83
CA LEU A 41 -10.53 -5.92 16.14
C LEU A 41 -11.38 -4.64 16.16
N GLY A 42 -11.29 -3.80 15.11
CA GLY A 42 -12.11 -2.60 14.98
C GLY A 42 -13.62 -2.90 14.93
N ILE A 43 -14.03 -3.91 14.16
CA ILE A 43 -15.43 -4.37 14.09
C ILE A 43 -15.89 -4.88 15.46
N TYR A 44 -15.05 -5.64 16.16
CA TYR A 44 -15.34 -6.14 17.50
C TYR A 44 -15.53 -4.99 18.50
N LEU A 45 -14.65 -3.99 18.48
CA LEU A 45 -14.77 -2.81 19.35
C LEU A 45 -16.06 -2.01 19.06
N VAL A 46 -16.43 -1.85 17.79
CA VAL A 46 -17.70 -1.19 17.40
C VAL A 46 -18.93 -1.92 17.93
N ARG A 47 -18.87 -3.26 18.05
CA ARG A 47 -19.96 -4.08 18.60
C ARG A 47 -20.01 -4.08 20.12
N MET A 48 -18.85 -4.02 20.78
CA MET A 48 -18.74 -4.09 22.24
C MET A 48 -18.91 -2.72 22.93
N VAL A 49 -18.43 -1.64 22.31
CA VAL A 49 -18.48 -0.30 22.89
C VAL A 49 -19.76 0.38 22.41
N GLN A 50 -20.84 0.21 23.17
CA GLN A 50 -21.98 1.14 23.12
C GLN A 50 -21.52 2.47 23.72
N ILE A 51 -21.67 3.58 23.00
CA ILE A 51 -21.30 4.91 23.50
C ILE A 51 -22.24 5.25 24.66
N PRO A 52 -21.76 5.44 25.90
CA PRO A 52 -22.61 5.86 27.01
C PRO A 52 -23.15 7.26 26.71
N GLY A 53 -24.48 7.41 26.63
CA GLY A 53 -25.15 8.71 26.49
C GLY A 53 -25.69 9.06 25.11
N ASN A 54 -25.50 8.22 24.08
CA ASN A 54 -26.22 8.33 22.82
C ASN A 54 -26.66 6.92 22.40
N ASN A 55 -27.95 6.71 22.16
CA ASN A 55 -28.52 5.45 21.64
C ASN A 55 -28.06 5.11 20.20
N GLY A 56 -26.92 5.63 19.75
CA GLY A 56 -26.36 5.47 18.42
C GLY A 56 -25.05 4.68 18.45
N SER A 57 -24.94 3.72 17.53
CA SER A 57 -23.69 3.02 17.22
C SER A 57 -22.62 3.98 16.69
N LEU A 58 -21.33 3.64 16.85
CA LEU A 58 -20.20 4.32 16.19
C LEU A 58 -20.36 4.41 14.66
N LEU A 59 -21.24 3.58 14.07
CA LEU A 59 -21.60 3.59 12.66
C LEU A 59 -22.69 4.59 12.28
N THR A 60 -23.52 5.01 13.24
CA THR A 60 -24.63 5.95 13.00
C THR A 60 -24.24 7.41 13.24
N ASN A 61 -23.13 7.67 13.93
CA ASN A 61 -22.63 9.03 14.10
C ASN A 61 -21.75 9.43 12.90
N PRO A 62 -22.11 10.47 12.12
CA PRO A 62 -21.35 10.90 10.94
C PRO A 62 -19.91 11.34 11.28
N ASN A 63 -19.64 11.74 12.53
CA ASN A 63 -18.32 12.14 12.99
C ASN A 63 -17.41 10.98 13.39
N THR A 64 -17.90 9.73 13.34
CA THR A 64 -17.11 8.53 13.67
C THR A 64 -17.21 7.42 12.63
N SER A 65 -18.23 7.45 11.76
CA SER A 65 -18.49 6.38 10.78
C SER A 65 -17.50 6.36 9.61
N TYR A 66 -16.84 7.48 9.30
CA TYR A 66 -15.92 7.55 8.16
C TYR A 66 -14.71 6.62 8.30
N HIS A 67 -14.13 6.47 9.50
CA HIS A 67 -12.95 5.64 9.71
C HIS A 67 -13.20 4.13 9.45
N PRO A 68 -14.24 3.50 10.02
CA PRO A 68 -14.55 2.11 9.70
C PRO A 68 -14.97 1.93 8.24
N ILE A 69 -15.70 2.89 7.64
CA ILE A 69 -16.08 2.83 6.21
C ILE A 69 -14.84 2.87 5.32
N ILE A 70 -13.93 3.85 5.52
CA ILE A 70 -12.69 3.96 4.75
C ILE A 70 -11.83 2.70 4.95
N GLY A 71 -11.77 2.18 6.18
CA GLY A 71 -11.04 0.94 6.49
C GLY A 71 -11.57 -0.27 5.71
N LEU A 72 -12.89 -0.43 5.63
CA LEU A 72 -13.51 -1.52 4.85
C LEU A 72 -13.30 -1.35 3.34
N VAL A 73 -13.40 -0.12 2.83
CA VAL A 73 -13.10 0.17 1.42
C VAL A 73 -11.65 -0.19 1.10
N VAL A 74 -10.69 0.25 1.92
CA VAL A 74 -9.27 -0.11 1.76
C VAL A 74 -9.09 -1.63 1.81
N LEU A 75 -9.76 -2.33 2.72
CA LEU A 75 -9.69 -3.81 2.80
C LEU A 75 -10.14 -4.49 1.51
N VAL A 76 -11.28 -4.07 0.95
CA VAL A 76 -11.81 -4.63 -0.32
C VAL A 76 -10.83 -4.42 -1.46
N PHE A 77 -10.30 -3.21 -1.63
CA PHE A 77 -9.35 -2.95 -2.72
C PHE A 77 -7.98 -3.60 -2.51
N LEU A 78 -7.55 -3.81 -1.27
CA LEU A 78 -6.35 -4.59 -0.96
C LEU A 78 -6.56 -6.10 -1.15
N PHE A 79 -7.76 -6.63 -0.98
CA PHE A 79 -8.06 -8.03 -1.27
C PHE A 79 -7.77 -8.40 -2.74
N PHE A 80 -8.08 -7.50 -3.67
CA PHE A 80 -7.77 -7.71 -5.08
C PHE A 80 -6.29 -7.49 -5.43
N GLN A 81 -5.48 -6.88 -4.56
CA GLN A 81 -4.07 -6.54 -4.86
C GLN A 81 -3.19 -7.76 -5.15
N PRO A 82 -3.21 -8.86 -4.36
CA PRO A 82 -2.42 -10.05 -4.66
C PRO A 82 -2.76 -10.67 -6.03
N MET A 83 -4.04 -10.69 -6.40
CA MET A 83 -4.49 -11.19 -7.71
C MET A 83 -3.97 -10.31 -8.85
N LEU A 84 -4.15 -8.99 -8.73
CA LEU A 84 -3.63 -8.01 -9.69
C LEU A 84 -2.11 -8.07 -9.78
N GLY A 85 -1.42 -8.24 -8.65
CA GLY A 85 0.03 -8.37 -8.56
C GLY A 85 0.53 -9.63 -9.27
N ALA A 86 -0.10 -10.79 -9.05
CA ALA A 86 0.24 -12.04 -9.71
C ALA A 86 0.10 -11.92 -11.24
N ILE A 87 -1.03 -11.39 -11.71
CA ILE A 87 -1.26 -11.16 -13.15
C ILE A 87 -0.25 -10.16 -13.71
N HIS A 88 -0.02 -9.06 -13.00
CA HIS A 88 0.96 -8.04 -13.37
C HIS A 88 2.34 -8.64 -13.55
N HIS A 89 2.88 -9.34 -12.54
CA HIS A 89 4.22 -9.89 -12.57
C HIS A 89 4.36 -10.97 -13.66
N ALA A 90 3.36 -11.85 -13.80
CA ALA A 90 3.37 -12.90 -14.82
C ALA A 90 3.36 -12.32 -16.25
N LYS A 91 2.51 -11.33 -16.51
CA LYS A 91 2.42 -10.67 -17.83
C LYS A 91 3.65 -9.80 -18.10
N TYR A 92 4.15 -9.10 -17.08
CA TYR A 92 5.35 -8.27 -17.21
C TYR A 92 6.58 -9.11 -17.58
N LYS A 93 6.74 -10.28 -16.97
CA LYS A 93 7.82 -11.23 -17.33
C LYS A 93 7.71 -11.74 -18.77
N LYS A 94 6.49 -11.92 -19.29
CA LYS A 94 6.24 -12.43 -20.65
C LYS A 94 6.40 -11.37 -21.74
N VAL A 95 5.93 -10.15 -21.50
CA VAL A 95 5.83 -9.09 -22.52
C VAL A 95 6.97 -8.08 -22.42
N GLY A 96 7.66 -8.01 -21.28
CA GLY A 96 8.73 -7.03 -21.03
C GLY A 96 8.25 -5.58 -20.84
N GLY A 97 6.95 -5.33 -20.95
CA GLY A 97 6.33 -4.00 -20.87
C GLY A 97 5.18 -3.91 -19.86
N ARG A 98 4.85 -2.68 -19.42
CA ARG A 98 3.67 -2.43 -18.59
C ARG A 98 2.40 -2.75 -19.38
N GLN A 99 1.48 -3.45 -18.74
CA GLN A 99 0.15 -3.75 -19.27
C GLN A 99 -0.90 -3.04 -18.41
N ILE A 100 -2.16 -3.09 -18.81
CA ILE A 100 -3.25 -2.49 -18.01
C ILE A 100 -3.22 -2.96 -16.54
N TRP A 101 -2.93 -4.25 -16.30
CA TRP A 101 -2.76 -4.84 -14.97
C TRP A 101 -1.62 -4.22 -14.16
N SER A 102 -0.55 -3.76 -14.82
CA SER A 102 0.53 -3.03 -14.16
C SER A 102 0.03 -1.72 -13.58
N TYR A 103 -0.73 -0.96 -14.37
CA TYR A 103 -1.27 0.32 -13.93
C TYR A 103 -2.30 0.12 -12.83
N LEU A 104 -3.21 -0.85 -12.99
CA LEU A 104 -4.18 -1.18 -11.96
C LEU A 104 -3.51 -1.58 -10.65
N HIS A 105 -2.54 -2.50 -10.67
CA HIS A 105 -1.83 -2.92 -9.46
C HIS A 105 -1.11 -1.73 -8.79
N LEU A 106 -0.33 -0.96 -9.56
CA LEU A 106 0.48 0.14 -9.02
C LEU A 106 -0.34 1.32 -8.50
N PHE A 107 -1.33 1.79 -9.26
CA PHE A 107 -2.15 2.94 -8.86
C PHE A 107 -3.08 2.58 -7.69
N ASN A 108 -3.70 1.40 -7.73
CA ASN A 108 -4.53 0.93 -6.62
C ASN A 108 -3.68 0.79 -5.34
N GLY A 109 -2.49 0.20 -5.42
CA GLY A 109 -1.56 0.18 -4.29
C GLY A 109 -1.25 1.59 -3.75
N ARG A 110 -0.98 2.57 -4.63
CA ARG A 110 -0.69 3.96 -4.24
C ARG A 110 -1.84 4.64 -3.49
N ILE A 111 -3.04 4.52 -4.06
CA ILE A 111 -4.23 5.16 -3.52
C ILE A 111 -4.59 4.53 -2.18
N PHE A 112 -4.72 3.21 -2.12
CA PHE A 112 -5.25 2.54 -0.93
C PHE A 112 -4.25 2.41 0.21
N ILE A 113 -2.94 2.39 -0.04
CA ILE A 113 -1.94 2.52 1.03
C ILE A 113 -1.99 3.93 1.63
N THR A 114 -2.07 4.97 0.81
CA THR A 114 -2.19 6.36 1.29
C THR A 114 -3.46 6.56 2.10
N LEU A 115 -4.60 6.10 1.60
CA LEU A 115 -5.87 6.11 2.33
C LEU A 115 -5.77 5.30 3.63
N GLY A 116 -5.12 4.14 3.62
CA GLY A 116 -4.92 3.32 4.82
C GLY A 116 -4.05 3.99 5.89
N ILE A 117 -3.05 4.79 5.48
CA ILE A 117 -2.23 5.60 6.39
C ILE A 117 -3.08 6.74 6.99
N ALA A 118 -3.79 7.49 6.16
CA ALA A 118 -4.69 8.54 6.65
C ALA A 118 -5.74 7.96 7.60
N ASN A 119 -6.33 6.81 7.24
CA ASN A 119 -7.33 6.14 8.04
C ASN A 119 -6.80 5.66 9.40
N GLY A 120 -5.56 5.18 9.46
CA GLY A 120 -4.94 4.82 10.74
C GLY A 120 -4.79 6.04 11.66
N GLY A 121 -4.41 7.19 11.11
CA GLY A 121 -4.35 8.45 11.86
C GLY A 121 -5.73 8.87 12.39
N LEU A 122 -6.77 8.80 11.55
CA LEU A 122 -8.15 9.04 11.97
C LEU A 122 -8.58 8.12 13.13
N GLY A 123 -8.20 6.84 13.07
CA GLY A 123 -8.44 5.88 14.16
C GLY A 123 -7.81 6.31 15.48
N LEU A 124 -6.55 6.77 15.46
CA LEU A 124 -5.88 7.31 16.65
C LEU A 124 -6.59 8.55 17.21
N TRP A 125 -7.11 9.41 16.34
CA TRP A 125 -7.85 10.60 16.75
C TRP A 125 -9.15 10.25 17.47
N MET A 126 -9.94 9.35 16.90
CA MET A 126 -11.21 8.90 17.49
C MET A 126 -11.00 8.09 18.77
N ALA A 127 -9.89 7.36 18.89
CA ALA A 127 -9.53 6.64 20.10
C ALA A 127 -9.10 7.55 21.26
N GLY A 128 -9.08 8.88 21.07
CA GLY A 128 -8.66 9.81 22.11
C GLY A 128 -7.18 9.68 22.46
N ALA A 129 -6.34 9.18 21.53
CA ALA A 129 -4.92 8.96 21.79
C ALA A 129 -4.21 10.25 22.23
N SER A 130 -3.18 10.10 23.05
CA SER A 130 -2.38 11.22 23.54
C SER A 130 -1.72 11.99 22.39
N SER A 131 -1.45 13.27 22.62
CA SER A 131 -0.77 14.12 21.63
C SER A 131 0.59 13.54 21.21
N GLN A 132 1.31 12.90 22.13
CA GLN A 132 2.57 12.23 21.87
C GLN A 132 2.41 11.09 20.85
N LEU A 133 1.40 10.23 21.02
CA LEU A 133 1.13 9.11 20.09
C LEU A 133 0.70 9.61 18.71
N LYS A 134 -0.15 10.65 18.66
CA LYS A 134 -0.57 11.29 17.40
C LYS A 134 0.63 11.87 16.64
N THR A 135 1.48 12.64 17.32
CA THR A 135 2.68 13.24 16.73
C THR A 135 3.66 12.16 16.24
N ALA A 136 3.92 11.13 17.04
CA ALA A 136 4.78 10.01 16.64
C ALA A 136 4.23 9.29 15.39
N TYR A 137 2.92 9.02 15.36
CA TYR A 137 2.28 8.40 14.21
C TYR A 137 2.42 9.24 12.95
N ILE A 138 2.16 10.55 13.03
CA ILE A 138 2.27 11.47 11.89
C ILE A 138 3.70 11.53 11.39
N ALA A 139 4.67 11.71 12.29
CA ALA A 139 6.09 11.79 11.94
C ALA A 139 6.55 10.54 11.18
N VAL A 140 6.28 9.35 11.72
CA VAL A 140 6.63 8.08 11.06
C VAL A 140 5.88 7.91 9.74
N SER A 141 4.59 8.26 9.70
CA SER A 141 3.76 8.12 8.51
C SER A 141 4.22 9.00 7.36
N VAL A 142 4.51 10.27 7.64
CA VAL A 142 5.00 11.23 6.63
C VAL A 142 6.36 10.80 6.11
N VAL A 143 7.31 10.47 6.99
CA VAL A 143 8.65 10.03 6.57
C VAL A 143 8.56 8.78 5.70
N MET A 144 7.84 7.75 6.13
CA MET A 144 7.70 6.51 5.37
C MET A 144 6.97 6.72 4.04
N TRP A 145 5.91 7.53 4.02
CA TRP A 145 5.17 7.83 2.80
C TRP A 145 6.06 8.57 1.79
N VAL A 146 6.82 9.58 2.24
CA VAL A 146 7.75 10.33 1.38
C VAL A 146 8.83 9.40 0.81
N LEU A 147 9.49 8.60 1.65
CA LEU A 147 10.52 7.65 1.18
C LEU A 147 9.97 6.69 0.13
N TRP A 148 8.79 6.14 0.36
CA TRP A 148 8.15 5.24 -0.58
C TRP A 148 7.74 5.93 -1.87
N MET A 149 7.10 7.10 -1.81
CA MET A 149 6.69 7.85 -3.00
C MET A 149 7.88 8.34 -3.81
N LEU A 150 8.97 8.79 -3.17
CA LEU A 150 10.22 9.13 -3.86
C LEU A 150 10.81 7.90 -4.56
N SER A 151 10.88 6.75 -3.89
CA SER A 151 11.29 5.50 -4.54
C SER A 151 10.38 5.14 -5.72
N ALA A 152 9.07 5.44 -5.58
CA ALA A 152 8.04 5.17 -6.55
C ALA A 152 8.28 5.96 -7.85
N VAL A 153 8.42 7.28 -7.71
CA VAL A 153 8.65 8.22 -8.80
C VAL A 153 10.04 8.02 -9.42
N TRP A 154 11.08 7.86 -8.60
CA TRP A 154 12.44 7.63 -9.08
C TRP A 154 12.55 6.37 -9.96
N GLY A 155 11.91 5.27 -9.55
CA GLY A 155 11.86 4.05 -10.36
C GLY A 155 11.10 4.23 -11.68
N GLU A 156 10.08 5.08 -11.72
CA GLU A 156 9.36 5.40 -12.97
C GLU A 156 10.18 6.29 -13.89
N TRP A 157 10.83 7.31 -13.34
CA TRP A 157 11.70 8.22 -14.07
C TRP A 157 12.89 7.50 -14.71
N ARG A 158 13.58 6.60 -13.98
CA ARG A 158 14.67 5.79 -14.53
C ARG A 158 14.21 4.97 -15.73
N ARG A 159 13.04 4.33 -15.63
CA ARG A 159 12.46 3.52 -16.72
C ARG A 159 12.11 4.36 -17.94
N TRP A 160 11.51 5.53 -17.73
CA TRP A 160 11.17 6.47 -18.81
C TRP A 160 12.41 6.93 -19.58
N LYS A 161 13.50 7.25 -18.86
CA LYS A 161 14.79 7.56 -19.49
C LYS A 161 15.30 6.40 -20.34
N SER A 162 15.29 5.18 -19.82
CA SER A 162 15.73 3.99 -20.57
C SER A 162 14.93 3.76 -21.86
N THR A 163 13.63 4.09 -21.87
CA THR A 163 12.78 3.96 -23.08
C THR A 163 12.96 5.10 -24.09
N LYS A 164 13.15 6.35 -23.64
CA LYS A 164 13.30 7.51 -24.54
C LYS A 164 14.68 7.62 -25.19
N PHE A 165 15.71 7.19 -24.48
CA PHE A 165 17.10 7.24 -24.96
C PHE A 165 17.57 5.90 -25.54
N ALA A 166 16.66 4.94 -25.76
CA ALA A 166 16.96 3.73 -26.51
C ALA A 166 17.24 4.11 -27.98
N LYS A 167 18.49 3.94 -28.42
CA LYS A 167 18.88 4.20 -29.81
C LYS A 167 18.07 3.29 -30.75
N PRO A 168 17.45 3.82 -31.82
CA PRO A 168 16.83 2.98 -32.84
C PRO A 168 17.89 2.06 -33.47
N GLY A 169 17.68 0.74 -33.44
CA GLY A 169 18.50 -0.21 -34.18
C GLY A 169 19.67 -0.87 -33.44
N VAL A 170 19.96 -0.51 -32.18
CA VAL A 170 20.82 -1.35 -31.33
C VAL A 170 19.88 -2.24 -30.53
N PRO A 171 19.97 -3.59 -30.61
CA PRO A 171 19.31 -4.46 -29.66
C PRO A 171 19.77 -4.00 -28.29
N GLY A 172 18.89 -3.28 -27.58
CA GLY A 172 19.20 -2.79 -26.25
C GLY A 172 19.68 -3.99 -25.49
N LYS A 173 20.91 -3.92 -24.92
CA LYS A 173 21.44 -4.97 -24.06
C LYS A 173 20.26 -5.41 -23.21
N SER A 174 19.76 -6.61 -23.50
CA SER A 174 18.67 -7.15 -22.71
C SER A 174 19.16 -6.97 -21.30
N ASP A 175 18.33 -6.38 -20.44
CA ASP A 175 18.55 -6.38 -19.01
C ASP A 175 18.44 -7.84 -18.52
N SER A 176 19.13 -8.79 -19.16
CA SER A 176 19.34 -10.17 -18.75
C SER A 176 20.11 -10.23 -17.44
N GLY A 177 20.70 -9.11 -16.99
CA GLY A 177 21.22 -8.92 -15.64
C GLY A 177 20.26 -8.24 -14.64
N ARG A 178 19.07 -7.77 -15.08
CA ARG A 178 18.06 -7.10 -14.23
C ARG A 178 16.62 -7.46 -14.62
N ALA A 179 16.41 -8.66 -15.15
CA ALA A 179 15.13 -9.30 -14.99
C ALA A 179 14.93 -9.45 -13.48
N PHE A 180 13.73 -9.09 -13.01
CA PHE A 180 13.28 -9.01 -11.61
C PHE A 180 13.54 -7.65 -10.94
#